data_AF-A0A3C1RPK4-F1
#
_entry.id   AF-A0A3C1RPK4-F1
#
_cell.length_a   1.000
_cell.length_b   1.000
_cell.length_c   1.000
_cell.angle_alpha   90.00
_cell.angle_beta   90.00
_cell.angle_gamma   90.00
#
_symmetry.space_group_name_H-M   'P 1'
#
loop_
_entity.id
_entity.type
_entity.pdbx_description
1 polymer ?
#
loop_
_entity_poly.entity_id
_entity_poly.type
_entity_poly.pdbx_seq_one_letter_code
_entity_poly.pdbx_strand_id
1 'polypeptide(L)'
;EWMDLNGLLGWKTDNFKHDRFSVKSTSEKLDPVEVEVQFFRAWTPTQTYAVIQWYAWPNGGNPSPSRWFWTDRWAQLSKNRAPWVAVSLLIPIKPLDNIQDIWPVAVSLGESVQASLMAEALATTTP
;
A
#
# COMPACT_ATOMS: atom_id res chain seq x y z
N GLU A 1 -1.39 12.06 8.60
CA GLU A 1 -2.02 10.74 8.52
C GLU A 1 -2.16 10.34 7.05
N TRP A 2 -2.42 9.06 6.79
CA TRP A 2 -3.05 8.62 5.54
C TRP A 2 -4.39 9.36 5.31
N MET A 3 -5.14 9.08 4.24
CA MET A 3 -6.50 9.63 4.09
C MET A 3 -7.18 9.69 5.46
N ASP A 4 -7.64 10.87 5.86
CA ASP A 4 -8.13 11.12 7.21
C ASP A 4 -9.52 10.47 7.37
N LEU A 5 -9.51 9.13 7.40
CA LEU A 5 -10.68 8.29 7.50
C LEU A 5 -11.37 8.55 8.84
N ASN A 6 -10.60 8.75 9.92
CA ASN A 6 -11.12 8.90 11.27
C ASN A 6 -11.47 10.34 11.64
N GLY A 7 -10.79 11.35 11.09
CA GLY A 7 -11.08 12.76 11.33
C GLY A 7 -12.16 13.28 10.38
N LEU A 8 -11.76 13.77 9.20
CA LEU A 8 -12.63 14.49 8.27
C LEU A 8 -13.79 13.64 7.73
N LEU A 9 -13.58 12.33 7.58
CA LEU A 9 -14.62 11.40 7.11
C LEU A 9 -15.42 10.75 8.25
N GLY A 10 -14.94 10.79 9.50
CA GLY A 10 -15.62 10.26 10.67
C GLY A 10 -15.89 8.74 10.63
N TRP A 11 -15.12 8.00 9.84
CA TRP A 11 -15.21 6.55 9.78
C TRP A 11 -14.72 5.95 11.09
N LYS A 12 -15.28 4.79 11.43
CA LYS A 12 -14.77 3.99 12.54
C LYS A 12 -13.83 2.93 11.99
N THR A 13 -12.74 2.66 12.69
CA THR A 13 -11.72 1.69 12.28
C THR A 13 -11.43 0.68 13.38
N ASP A 14 -11.11 -0.56 13.01
CA ASP A 14 -10.60 -1.56 13.94
C ASP A 14 -9.68 -2.59 13.27
N ASN A 15 -9.14 -3.50 14.09
CA ASN A 15 -8.40 -4.68 13.66
C ASN A 15 -7.17 -4.35 12.78
N PHE A 16 -6.41 -3.33 13.18
CA PHE A 16 -5.18 -2.94 12.53
C PHE A 16 -4.12 -4.03 12.61
N LYS A 17 -3.62 -4.43 11.44
CA LYS A 17 -2.52 -5.38 11.29
C LYS A 17 -1.53 -4.87 10.25
N HIS A 18 -0.29 -5.30 10.43
CA HIS A 18 0.74 -5.15 9.41
C HIS A 18 0.96 -6.53 8.80
N ASP A 19 0.81 -6.61 7.49
CA ASP A 19 1.02 -7.84 6.73
C ASP A 19 1.88 -7.54 5.51
N ARG A 20 2.33 -8.60 4.83
CA ARG A 20 3.25 -8.49 3.70
C ARG A 20 2.82 -9.36 2.54
N PHE A 21 3.11 -8.89 1.34
CA PHE A 21 3.04 -9.68 0.13
C PHE A 21 4.28 -9.45 -0.74
N SER A 22 4.50 -10.35 -1.68
CA SER A 22 5.69 -10.36 -2.52
C SER A 22 5.30 -10.17 -3.97
N VAL A 23 5.87 -9.18 -4.62
CA VAL A 23 5.60 -8.86 -6.02
C VAL A 23 6.75 -9.34 -6.86
N LYS A 24 6.46 -10.13 -7.90
CA LYS A 24 7.47 -10.52 -8.88
C LYS A 24 7.94 -9.27 -9.61
N SER A 25 9.25 -9.04 -9.59
CA SER A 25 9.83 -7.90 -10.30
C SER A 25 9.57 -8.00 -11.80
N THR A 26 9.20 -6.89 -12.44
CA THR A 26 8.96 -6.80 -13.89
C THR A 26 10.24 -7.03 -14.71
N SER A 27 11.42 -6.97 -14.08
CA SER A 27 12.69 -7.35 -14.69
C SER A 27 13.11 -8.73 -14.20
N GLU A 28 13.28 -9.69 -15.12
CA GLU A 28 13.67 -11.10 -14.86
C GLU A 28 14.99 -11.28 -14.07
N LYS A 29 15.70 -10.20 -13.76
CA LYS A 29 16.99 -10.19 -13.03
C LYS A 29 16.91 -9.69 -11.58
N LEU A 30 15.76 -9.24 -11.11
CA LEU A 30 15.62 -8.66 -9.77
C LEU A 30 14.85 -9.61 -8.85
N ASP A 31 15.35 -9.72 -7.62
CA ASP A 31 14.69 -10.47 -6.56
C ASP A 31 13.24 -9.97 -6.36
N PRO A 32 12.32 -10.86 -5.96
CA PRO A 32 10.95 -10.47 -5.67
C PRO A 32 10.92 -9.37 -4.61
N VAL A 33 10.08 -8.36 -4.85
CA VAL A 33 9.99 -7.17 -4.01
C VAL A 33 8.97 -7.41 -2.90
N GLU A 34 9.42 -7.35 -1.65
CA GLU A 34 8.55 -7.43 -0.49
C GLU A 34 7.87 -6.07 -0.23
N VAL A 35 6.55 -6.10 -0.07
CA VAL A 35 5.74 -4.93 0.25
C VAL A 35 5.05 -5.17 1.58
N GLU A 36 5.31 -4.29 2.53
CA GLU A 36 4.57 -4.25 3.80
C GLU A 36 3.40 -3.30 3.65
N VAL A 37 2.25 -3.71 4.20
CA VAL A 37 1.00 -2.94 4.14
C VAL A 37 0.35 -2.90 5.50
N GLN A 38 -0.48 -1.88 5.72
CA GLN A 38 -1.42 -1.85 6.82
C GLN A 38 -2.75 -2.38 6.31
N PHE A 39 -3.31 -3.38 7.01
CA PHE A 39 -4.61 -3.97 6.73
C PHE A 39 -5.52 -3.78 7.94
N PHE A 40 -6.71 -3.23 7.72
CA PHE A 40 -7.66 -2.94 8.79
C PHE A 40 -9.08 -2.85 8.25
N ARG A 41 -10.06 -2.86 9.15
CA ARG A 41 -11.45 -2.63 8.79
C ARG A 41 -11.81 -1.19 9.07
N ALA A 42 -12.56 -0.59 8.15
CA ALA A 42 -13.15 0.72 8.33
C ALA A 42 -14.64 0.67 7.97
N TRP A 43 -15.48 1.45 8.64
CA TRP A 43 -16.91 1.48 8.32
C TRP A 43 -17.53 2.85 8.51
N THR A 44 -18.57 3.05 7.70
CA THR A 44 -19.55 4.11 7.77
C THR A 44 -20.85 3.55 8.34
N PRO A 45 -21.89 4.37 8.60
CA PRO A 45 -23.20 3.87 8.99
C PRO A 45 -23.85 2.92 7.96
N THR A 46 -23.45 2.98 6.69
CA THR A 46 -24.08 2.26 5.58
C THR A 46 -23.22 1.13 5.01
N GLN A 47 -21.90 1.19 5.15
CA GLN A 47 -20.98 0.27 4.48
C GLN A 47 -19.74 -0.02 5.32
N THR A 48 -19.30 -1.29 5.29
CA THR A 48 -18.03 -1.75 5.87
C THR A 48 -17.03 -2.01 4.75
N TYR A 49 -15.76 -1.69 5.00
CA TYR A 49 -14.65 -1.86 4.07
C TYR A 49 -13.50 -2.59 4.74
N ALA A 50 -12.85 -3.47 3.99
CA ALA A 50 -11.49 -3.90 4.25
C ALA A 50 -10.54 -2.93 3.55
N VAL A 51 -9.64 -2.32 4.32
CA VAL A 51 -8.76 -1.26 3.87
C VAL A 51 -7.33 -1.78 3.89
N ILE A 52 -6.62 -1.58 2.78
CA ILE A 52 -5.19 -1.89 2.63
C ILE A 52 -4.45 -0.63 2.19
N GLN A 53 -3.38 -0.28 2.91
CA GLN A 53 -2.65 0.98 2.73
C GLN A 53 -1.15 0.78 2.74
N TRP A 54 -0.45 1.39 1.77
CA TRP A 54 1.01 1.45 1.74
C TRP A 54 1.53 2.52 0.78
N TYR A 55 2.71 3.06 1.09
CA TYR A 55 3.47 3.88 0.15
C TYR A 55 4.23 2.94 -0.78
N ALA A 56 3.97 3.03 -2.07
CA ALA A 56 4.65 2.30 -3.13
C ALA A 56 5.86 3.09 -3.64
N TRP A 57 6.98 2.42 -3.88
CA TRP A 57 8.17 2.96 -4.55
C TRP A 57 8.86 1.84 -5.37
N PRO A 58 9.87 2.13 -6.22
CA PRO A 58 10.31 1.21 -7.28
C PRO A 58 10.80 -0.16 -6.79
N ASN A 59 11.31 -0.23 -5.57
CA ASN A 59 11.91 -1.42 -4.97
C ASN A 59 11.26 -1.80 -3.63
N GLY A 60 9.99 -1.43 -3.40
CA GLY A 60 9.30 -1.83 -2.18
C GLY A 60 8.03 -1.04 -1.88
N GLY A 61 7.53 -1.26 -0.67
CA GLY A 61 6.51 -0.42 -0.11
C GLY A 61 6.32 -0.63 1.39
N ASN A 62 5.77 0.39 2.05
CA ASN A 62 5.54 0.36 3.49
C ASN A 62 4.41 1.30 3.91
N PRO A 63 3.59 0.97 4.92
CA PRO A 63 2.55 1.88 5.41
C PRO A 63 3.10 3.03 6.25
N SER A 64 4.29 2.88 6.85
CA SER A 64 4.82 3.86 7.78
C SER A 64 5.29 5.13 7.07
N PRO A 65 4.74 6.31 7.42
CA PRO A 65 5.19 7.59 6.89
C PRO A 65 6.66 7.87 7.21
N SER A 66 7.18 7.41 8.35
CA SER A 66 8.60 7.63 8.69
C SER A 66 9.53 6.84 7.77
N ARG A 67 9.18 5.61 7.40
CA ARG A 67 9.96 4.80 6.46
C ARG A 67 9.98 5.45 5.07
N TRP A 68 8.81 5.86 4.57
CA TRP A 68 8.72 6.62 3.32
C TRP A 68 9.61 7.87 3.36
N PHE A 69 9.48 8.69 4.41
CA PHE A 69 10.19 9.96 4.54
C PHE A 69 11.71 9.77 4.49
N TRP A 70 12.23 8.78 5.21
CA TRP A 70 13.66 8.48 5.19
C TRP A 70 14.09 7.94 3.82
N THR A 71 13.35 7.01 3.22
CA THR A 71 13.68 6.48 1.87
C THR A 71 13.79 7.59 0.83
N ASP A 72 12.85 8.53 0.80
CA ASP A 72 12.91 9.68 -0.11
C ASP A 72 14.08 10.61 0.25
N ARG A 73 14.33 10.85 1.54
CA ARG A 73 15.44 11.70 1.98
C ARG A 73 16.81 11.15 1.60
N TRP A 74 17.02 9.84 1.72
CA TRP A 74 18.25 9.17 1.28
C TRP A 74 18.42 9.27 -0.24
N ALA A 75 17.35 9.08 -1.01
CA ALA A 75 17.39 9.22 -2.46
C ALA A 75 17.77 10.65 -2.90
N GLN A 76 17.24 11.67 -2.22
CA GLN A 76 17.57 13.08 -2.47
C GLN A 76 19.07 13.38 -2.28
N LEU A 77 19.76 12.70 -1.36
CA LEU A 77 21.22 12.88 -1.17
C LEU A 77 22.01 12.44 -2.41
N SER A 78 21.47 11.48 -3.17
CA SER A 78 22.02 11.02 -4.46
C SER A 78 21.51 11.84 -5.65
N LYS A 79 20.90 13.02 -5.42
CA LYS A 79 20.26 13.90 -6.42
C LYS A 79 19.14 13.27 -7.26
N ASN A 80 18.62 12.11 -6.85
CA ASN A 80 17.50 11.44 -7.51
C ASN A 80 16.32 11.36 -6.53
N ARG A 81 15.20 12.02 -6.82
CA ARG A 81 13.98 11.77 -6.04
C ARG A 81 13.47 10.36 -6.36
N ALA A 82 13.21 9.55 -5.34
CA ALA A 82 12.56 8.28 -5.55
C ALA A 82 11.09 8.55 -5.88
N PRO A 83 10.56 8.10 -7.03
CA PRO A 83 9.14 8.24 -7.30
C PRO A 83 8.37 7.40 -6.27
N TRP A 84 7.28 7.94 -5.72
CA TRP A 84 6.47 7.23 -4.74
C TRP A 84 5.00 7.60 -4.89
N VAL A 85 4.11 6.66 -4.52
CA VAL A 85 2.66 6.85 -4.54
C VAL A 85 2.05 6.29 -3.26
N ALA A 86 1.14 7.02 -2.62
CA ALA A 86 0.33 6.50 -1.53
C ALA A 86 -0.87 5.72 -2.11
N VAL A 87 -0.89 4.40 -1.92
CA VAL A 87 -1.99 3.52 -2.35
C VAL A 87 -2.91 3.16 -1.18
N SER A 88 -4.20 3.45 -1.30
CA SER A 88 -5.24 2.99 -0.38
C SER A 88 -6.35 2.30 -1.16
N LEU A 89 -6.52 1.00 -0.95
CA LEU A 89 -7.62 0.26 -1.56
C LEU A 89 -8.74 0.06 -0.53
N LEU A 90 -9.97 0.32 -0.97
CA LEU A 90 -11.18 0.18 -0.18
C LEU A 90 -12.02 -0.96 -0.78
N ILE A 91 -12.04 -2.11 -0.12
CA ILE A 91 -12.76 -3.30 -0.59
C ILE A 91 -14.07 -3.40 0.20
N PRO A 92 -15.25 -3.27 -0.42
CA PRO A 92 -16.52 -3.37 0.30
C PRO A 92 -16.75 -4.80 0.80
N ILE A 93 -17.11 -4.93 2.07
CA ILE A 93 -17.39 -6.21 2.74
C ILE A 93 -18.73 -6.15 3.47
N LYS A 94 -19.30 -7.31 3.80
CA LYS A 94 -20.53 -7.36 4.61
C LYS A 94 -20.24 -6.86 6.05
N PRO A 95 -21.21 -6.23 6.71
CA PRO A 95 -21.08 -5.90 8.13
C PRO A 95 -20.82 -7.16 8.96
N LEU A 96 -19.97 -7.05 9.99
CA LEU A 96 -19.58 -8.14 10.90
C LEU A 96 -18.81 -9.30 10.26
N ASP A 97 -18.52 -9.24 8.96
CA ASP A 97 -17.75 -10.27 8.27
C ASP A 97 -16.29 -10.29 8.76
N ASN A 98 -15.65 -11.45 8.62
CA ASN A 98 -14.26 -11.60 9.02
C ASN A 98 -13.34 -11.02 7.94
N ILE A 99 -12.63 -9.94 8.27
CA ILE A 99 -11.75 -9.27 7.31
C ILE A 99 -10.61 -10.16 6.83
N GLN A 100 -10.21 -11.18 7.60
CA GLN A 100 -9.13 -12.07 7.22
C GLN A 100 -9.48 -12.90 5.99
N ASP A 101 -10.77 -13.16 5.75
CA ASP A 101 -11.24 -13.94 4.61
C ASP A 101 -11.07 -13.17 3.30
N ILE A 102 -10.95 -11.84 3.39
CA ILE A 102 -10.74 -10.92 2.26
C ILE A 102 -9.25 -10.70 1.97
N TRP A 103 -8.36 -11.13 2.87
CA TRP A 103 -6.92 -10.95 2.71
C TRP A 103 -6.37 -11.48 1.37
N PRO A 104 -6.75 -12.69 0.88
CA PRO A 104 -6.26 -13.17 -0.42
C PRO A 104 -6.65 -12.26 -1.60
N VAL A 105 -7.84 -11.66 -1.55
CA VAL A 105 -8.32 -10.71 -2.56
C VAL A 105 -7.54 -9.40 -2.47
N ALA A 106 -7.32 -8.90 -1.25
CA ALA A 106 -6.55 -7.69 -1.01
C ALA A 106 -5.11 -7.82 -1.49
N VAL A 107 -4.47 -8.99 -1.26
CA VAL A 107 -3.13 -9.30 -1.77
C VAL A 107 -3.12 -9.32 -3.29
N SER A 108 -4.04 -10.03 -3.94
CA SER A 108 -4.08 -10.09 -5.41
C SER A 108 -4.23 -8.70 -6.05
N LEU A 109 -5.09 -7.84 -5.49
CA LEU A 109 -5.22 -6.46 -5.95
C LEU A 109 -3.95 -5.64 -5.65
N GLY A 110 -3.37 -5.79 -4.46
CA GLY A 110 -2.15 -5.11 -4.05
C GLY A 110 -0.96 -5.46 -4.94
N GLU A 111 -0.77 -6.74 -5.25
CA GLU A 111 0.25 -7.24 -6.18
C GLU A 111 0.08 -6.64 -7.57
N SER A 112 -1.15 -6.64 -8.09
CA SER A 112 -1.44 -6.06 -9.41
C SER A 112 -1.16 -4.56 -9.44
N VAL A 113 -1.62 -3.80 -8.44
CA VAL A 113 -1.42 -2.36 -8.37
C VAL A 113 0.07 -2.02 -8.24
N GLN A 114 0.78 -2.69 -7.33
CA GLN A 114 2.21 -2.47 -7.14
C GLN A 114 3.00 -2.83 -8.41
N ALA A 115 2.69 -3.95 -9.07
CA ALA A 115 3.37 -4.36 -10.30
C ALA A 115 3.18 -3.34 -11.42
N SER A 116 1.96 -2.83 -11.63
CA SER A 116 1.67 -1.77 -12.59
C SER A 116 2.40 -0.47 -12.25
N LEU A 117 2.39 -0.07 -10.98
CA LEU A 117 3.10 1.13 -10.52
C LEU A 117 4.60 1.00 -10.77
N MET A 118 5.21 -0.15 -10.45
CA MET A 118 6.63 -0.41 -10.70
C MET A 118 6.98 -0.44 -12.18
N ALA A 119 6.11 -0.99 -13.03
CA ALA A 119 6.34 -1.11 -14.47
C ALA A 119 6.26 0.24 -15.20
N GLU A 120 5.35 1.13 -14.78
CA GLU A 120 5.00 2.32 -15.55
C GLU A 120 5.38 3.62 -14.83
N ALA A 121 4.79 3.87 -13.66
CA ALA A 121 4.84 5.17 -12.99
C ALA A 121 6.10 5.39 -12.12
N LEU A 122 6.67 4.30 -11.61
CA LEU A 122 7.81 4.29 -10.70
C LEU A 122 9.10 3.83 -11.39
N ALA A 123 9.04 3.46 -12.68
CA ALA A 123 10.23 3.10 -13.42
C ALA A 123 11.20 4.30 -13.45
N THR A 124 12.38 4.15 -12.85
CA THR A 124 13.43 5.15 -12.96
C THR A 124 13.98 5.09 -14.38
N THR A 125 13.57 6.03 -15.22
CA THR A 125 14.22 6.26 -16.52
C THR A 125 15.66 6.68 -16.24
N THR A 126 16.61 5.79 -16.53
CA THR A 126 18.02 6.18 -16.66
C THR A 126 18.08 7.17 -17.83
N PRO A 127 18.60 8.40 -17.62
CA PRO A 127 18.76 9.38 -18.71
C PRO A 127 19.74 8.90 -19.78
#